data_AF-A0A430FJG3-F1
#
_entry.id   AF-A0A430FJG3-F1
#
_cell.length_a   1.000
_cell.length_b   1.000
_cell.length_c   1.000
_cell.angle_alpha   90.00
_cell.angle_beta   90.00
_cell.angle_gamma   90.00
#
_symmetry.space_group_name_H-M   'P 1'
#
loop_
_entity.id
_entity.type
_entity.pdbx_description
1 polymer ?
#
loop_
_entity_poly.entity_id
_entity_poly.type
_entity_poly.pdbx_seq_one_letter_code
_entity_poly.pdbx_strand_id
1 'polypeptide(L)'
;MDVHEAMRLADRVYPNMGVYGAAQNDLAWIFGLDFKTAEAHPSEVGLPQIAVDKQDGSIHQLTPGTDVFWHYMTPDTEEMSLPAL
;
A
#
# COMPACT_ATOMS: atom_id res chain seq x y z
N MET A 1 -13.15 3.80 5.97
CA MET A 1 -12.30 2.67 6.38
C MET A 1 -11.11 3.18 7.17
N ASP A 2 -10.76 2.53 8.28
CA ASP A 2 -9.55 2.87 9.04
C ASP A 2 -8.29 2.17 8.49
N VAL A 3 -7.13 2.58 8.98
CA VAL A 3 -5.83 2.04 8.51
C VAL A 3 -5.63 0.56 8.87
N HIS A 4 -6.15 0.07 10.00
CA HIS A 4 -6.01 -1.35 10.39
C HIS A 4 -6.84 -2.26 9.49
N GLU A 5 -8.03 -1.80 9.09
CA GLU A 5 -8.85 -2.47 8.08
C GLU A 5 -8.14 -2.48 6.72
N ALA A 6 -7.58 -1.35 6.28
CA ALA A 6 -6.82 -1.27 5.03
C ALA A 6 -5.57 -2.17 5.02
N MET A 7 -4.83 -2.24 6.13
CA MET A 7 -3.68 -3.14 6.28
C MET A 7 -4.10 -4.62 6.21
N ARG A 8 -5.25 -4.99 6.80
CA ARG A 8 -5.80 -6.35 6.68
C ARG A 8 -6.21 -6.70 5.26
N LEU A 9 -6.71 -5.74 4.49
CA LEU A 9 -7.00 -5.93 3.07
C LEU A 9 -5.71 -6.14 2.26
N ALA A 10 -4.67 -5.34 2.52
CA ALA A 10 -3.36 -5.50 1.90
C ALA A 10 -2.75 -6.89 2.20
N ASP A 11 -2.77 -7.32 3.46
CA ASP A 11 -2.28 -8.64 3.89
C ASP A 11 -3.01 -9.79 3.19
N ARG A 12 -4.32 -9.68 3.00
CA ARG A 12 -5.12 -10.69 2.28
C ARG A 12 -4.75 -10.80 0.81
N VAL A 13 -4.41 -9.70 0.14
CA VAL A 13 -4.06 -9.69 -1.29
C VAL A 13 -2.58 -10.01 -1.51
N TYR A 14 -1.72 -9.61 -0.58
CA TYR A 14 -0.28 -9.82 -0.61
C TYR A 14 0.18 -10.66 0.60
N PRO A 15 -0.23 -11.94 0.73
CA PRO A 15 -0.03 -12.74 1.95
C PRO A 15 1.45 -13.00 2.31
N ASN A 16 2.36 -12.86 1.35
CA ASN A 16 3.80 -13.02 1.56
C ASN A 16 4.52 -11.69 1.85
N MET A 17 3.81 -10.55 1.84
CA MET A 17 4.38 -9.22 2.05
C MET A 17 3.74 -8.53 3.25
N GLY A 18 4.53 -7.72 3.95
CA GLY A 18 4.08 -6.84 5.03
C GLY A 18 4.15 -5.37 4.61
N VAL A 19 3.35 -4.54 5.27
CA VAL A 19 3.43 -3.08 5.13
C VAL A 19 4.67 -2.58 5.86
N TYR A 20 5.57 -1.87 5.16
CA TYR A 20 6.79 -1.29 5.74
C TYR A 20 6.80 0.25 5.78
N GLY A 21 5.91 0.88 5.02
CA GLY A 21 5.70 2.32 5.00
C GLY A 21 4.26 2.65 4.68
N ALA A 22 3.76 3.76 5.19
CA ALA A 22 2.41 4.22 4.94
C ALA A 22 2.37 5.73 4.66
N ALA A 23 1.44 6.10 3.81
CA ALA A 23 1.02 7.46 3.55
C ALA A 23 -0.50 7.49 3.39
N GLN A 24 -1.10 8.67 3.41
CA GLN A 24 -2.52 8.84 3.20
C GLN A 24 -2.86 10.15 2.52
N ASN A 25 -4.05 10.20 1.93
CA ASN A 25 -4.76 11.41 1.54
C ASN A 25 -6.27 11.17 1.70
N ASP A 26 -7.11 12.06 1.19
CA ASP A 26 -8.56 11.93 1.28
C ASP A 26 -9.12 10.70 0.53
N LEU A 27 -8.41 10.19 -0.49
CA LEU A 27 -8.87 9.10 -1.35
C LEU A 27 -8.43 7.72 -0.84
N ALA A 28 -7.20 7.57 -0.35
CA ALA A 28 -6.62 6.26 -0.11
C ALA A 28 -5.70 6.19 1.11
N TRP A 29 -5.52 4.95 1.59
CA TRP A 29 -4.34 4.54 2.33
C TRP A 29 -3.30 4.02 1.36
N ILE A 30 -2.09 4.55 1.39
CA ILE A 30 -1.00 4.19 0.49
C ILE A 30 0.03 3.39 1.28
N PHE A 31 0.39 2.20 0.79
CA PHE A 31 1.33 1.32 1.48
C PHE A 31 2.51 0.96 0.58
N GLY A 32 3.71 1.03 1.14
CA GLY A 32 4.86 0.29 0.63
C GLY A 32 4.80 -1.13 1.19
N LEU A 33 4.98 -2.13 0.32
CA LEU A 33 5.02 -3.54 0.70
C LEU A 33 6.42 -4.15 0.50
N ASP A 34 6.84 -4.97 1.46
CA ASP A 34 8.10 -5.73 1.43
C ASP A 34 7.83 -7.18 1.86
N PHE A 35 8.66 -8.12 1.42
CA PHE A 35 8.52 -9.52 1.77
C PHE A 35 8.66 -9.72 3.28
N LYS A 36 7.76 -10.54 3.86
CA LYS A 36 7.78 -10.86 5.30
C LYS A 36 9.05 -11.61 5.71
N THR A 37 9.68 -12.33 4.79
CA THR A 37 10.90 -13.10 5.04
C THR A 37 11.91 -12.89 3.92
N ALA A 38 13.19 -12.88 4.28
CA ALA A 38 14.28 -12.77 3.31
C ALA A 38 14.36 -13.99 2.37
N GLU A 39 13.94 -15.17 2.83
CA GLU A 39 13.90 -16.40 2.02
C GLU A 39 12.82 -16.36 0.93
N ALA A 40 11.83 -15.47 1.05
CA ALA A 40 10.74 -15.30 0.10
C ALA A 40 10.98 -14.17 -0.92
N HIS A 41 12.17 -13.56 -0.93
CA HIS A 41 12.52 -12.46 -1.84
C HIS A 41 13.00 -13.00 -3.20
N PRO A 42 12.17 -13.13 -4.24
CA PRO A 42 12.66 -13.33 -5.59
C PRO A 42 13.56 -12.13 -5.96
N SER A 43 14.70 -12.40 -6.58
CA SER A 43 15.69 -11.38 -6.94
C SER A 43 15.18 -10.33 -7.94
N GLU A 44 13.98 -10.53 -8.52
CA GLU A 44 13.47 -9.77 -9.66
C GLU A 44 12.14 -9.01 -9.40
N VAL A 45 11.52 -9.17 -8.23
CA VAL A 45 10.24 -8.50 -7.93
C VAL A 45 10.51 -7.21 -7.16
N GLY A 46 10.20 -6.07 -7.78
CA GLY A 46 10.25 -4.77 -7.10
C GLY A 46 9.26 -4.72 -5.93
N LEU A 47 9.57 -3.88 -4.93
CA LEU A 47 8.70 -3.62 -3.78
C LEU A 47 7.46 -2.86 -4.26
N PRO A 48 6.27 -3.46 -4.30
CA PRO A 48 5.10 -2.79 -4.83
C PRO A 48 4.64 -1.72 -3.85
N GLN A 49 4.25 -0.58 -4.41
CA GLN A 49 3.46 0.41 -3.70
C GLN A 49 2.00 0.22 -4.11
N ILE A 50 1.08 0.29 -3.15
CA ILE A 50 -0.36 0.11 -3.39
C ILE A 50 -1.17 1.25 -2.79
N ALA A 51 -2.33 1.53 -3.36
CA ALA A 51 -3.40 2.30 -2.75
C ALA A 51 -4.56 1.38 -2.37
N VAL A 52 -5.10 1.57 -1.18
CA VAL A 52 -6.36 0.99 -0.72
C VAL A 52 -7.39 2.11 -0.65
N ASP A 53 -8.38 2.07 -1.53
CA ASP A 53 -9.39 3.10 -1.66
C ASP A 53 -10.26 3.20 -0.40
N LYS A 54 -10.37 4.40 0.18
CA LYS A 54 -11.09 4.61 1.45
C LYS A 54 -12.60 4.46 1.32
N GLN A 55 -13.15 4.56 0.11
CA GLN A 55 -14.58 4.47 -0.17
C GLN A 55 -15.06 3.03 -0.27
N ASP A 56 -14.33 2.17 -0.99
CA ASP A 56 -14.79 0.80 -1.30
C ASP A 56 -13.81 -0.33 -0.93
N GLY A 57 -12.60 0.01 -0.50
CA GLY A 57 -11.58 -0.97 -0.12
C GLY A 57 -10.91 -1.67 -1.29
N SER A 58 -11.09 -1.19 -2.52
CA SER A 58 -10.39 -1.70 -3.70
C SER A 58 -8.88 -1.44 -3.58
N ILE A 59 -8.08 -2.39 -4.09
CA ILE A 59 -6.61 -2.33 -4.00
C ILE A 59 -6.04 -2.14 -5.39
N HIS A 60 -5.18 -1.13 -5.52
CA HIS A 60 -4.57 -0.74 -6.79
C HIS A 60 -3.06 -0.65 -6.66
N GLN A 61 -2.34 -1.23 -7.60
CA GLN A 61 -0.88 -1.08 -7.66
C GLN A 61 -0.51 0.30 -8.23
N LEU A 62 0.35 1.02 -7.52
CA LEU A 62 0.82 2.34 -7.89
C LEU A 62 2.08 2.22 -8.74
N THR A 63 1.88 2.11 -10.05
CA THR A 63 2.99 2.09 -11.02
C THR A 63 3.24 3.51 -11.53
N PRO A 64 4.44 4.10 -11.31
CA PRO A 64 4.74 5.47 -11.74
C PRO A 64 4.41 5.71 -13.22
N GLY A 65 3.77 6.83 -13.51
CA GLY A 65 3.37 7.23 -14.87
C GLY A 65 2.04 6.66 -15.35
N THR A 66 1.34 5.85 -14.56
CA THR A 66 -0.02 5.37 -14.87
C THR A 66 -1.11 6.31 -14.33
N ASP A 67 -2.30 6.26 -14.92
CA ASP A 67 -3.46 7.04 -14.45
C ASP A 67 -3.83 6.71 -12.99
N VAL A 68 -3.74 5.44 -12.62
CA VAL A 68 -3.96 4.97 -11.24
C VAL A 68 -2.97 5.60 -10.27
N PHE A 69 -1.70 5.69 -10.66
CA PHE A 69 -0.68 6.36 -9.85
C PHE A 69 -1.04 7.83 -9.64
N TRP A 70 -1.35 8.57 -10.70
CA TRP A 70 -1.68 10.00 -10.58
C TRP A 70 -3.02 10.27 -9.88
N HIS A 71 -3.95 9.32 -9.93
CA HIS A 71 -5.22 9.41 -9.22
C HIS A 71 -5.01 9.37 -7.70
N TYR A 72 -4.16 8.46 -7.21
CA TYR A 72 -3.95 8.26 -5.78
C TYR A 72 -2.73 8.99 -5.19
N MET A 73 -1.69 9.29 -5.97
CA MET A 73 -0.52 10.05 -5.51
C MET A 73 -0.74 11.55 -5.72
N THR A 74 -1.57 12.12 -4.86
CA THR A 74 -1.98 13.53 -4.91
C THR A 74 -1.02 14.44 -4.13
N PRO A 75 -0.99 15.76 -4.39
CA PRO A 75 -0.09 16.69 -3.69
C PRO A 75 -0.28 16.79 -2.17
N ASP A 76 -1.45 16.42 -1.67
CA ASP A 76 -1.82 16.36 -0.24
C ASP A 76 -1.50 15.01 0.40
N THR A 77 -0.85 14.09 -0.32
CA THR A 77 -0.40 12.82 0.24
C THR A 77 0.65 13.07 1.32
N GLU A 78 0.34 12.67 2.54
CA GLU A 78 1.21 12.80 3.71
C GLU A 78 1.70 11.44 4.18
N GLU A 79 3.00 11.37 4.52
CA GLU A 79 3.55 10.20 5.20
C GLU A 79 2.94 10.05 6.59
N MET A 80 2.72 8.81 7.01
CA MET A 80 2.20 8.51 8.33
C MET A 80 3.05 7.44 9.02
N SER A 81 3.10 7.51 10.35
CA SER A 81 3.68 6.42 11.14
C SER A 81 2.79 5.19 11.05
N LEU A 82 3.41 4.02 10.90
CA LEU A 82 2.68 2.76 10.94
C LEU A 82 2.10 2.56 12.35
N PRO A 83 0.80 2.25 12.46
CA PRO A 83 0.22 1.88 13.73
C PRO A 83 0.81 0.56 14.20
N ALA A 84 0.91 0.40 15.52
CA ALA A 84 1.22 -0.91 16.09
C ALA A 84 0.13 -1.91 15.71
N LEU A 85 0.53 -3.10 15.25
CA LEU A 85 -0.36 -4.21 14.93
C LEU A 85 -1.07 -4.76 16.16
#